data_AF-A0A970VVM5-F1
#
_entry.id   AF-A0A970VVM5-F1
#
_cell.length_a   1.000
_cell.length_b   1.000
_cell.length_c   1.000
_cell.angle_alpha   90.00
_cell.angle_beta   90.00
_cell.angle_gamma   90.00
#
_symmetry.space_group_name_H-M   'P 1'
#
loop_
_entity.id
_entity.type
_entity.pdbx_description
1 polymer ?
#
loop_
_entity_poly.entity_id
_entity_poly.type
_entity_poly.pdbx_seq_one_letter_code
_entity_poly.pdbx_strand_id
1 'polypeptide(L)'
;MIKEIYLKKPVKMPGLDLQYFWLLVPLITIIELVFAYWNTRVGIFLHFILFGTLITVSYISFKDCTPRLCLSLLLIPLMRIFSIALPLAELPFPLWYLIIGIPLFLAAFSVIKLAGFSCRELGFTTEKLPQQLLYAPLGIPIGFMGHFIL
;
A
#
# COMPACT_ATOMS: atom_id res chain seq x y z
N MET A 1 19.26 -10.93 21.59
CA MET A 1 19.72 -11.27 20.22
C MET A 1 18.70 -10.83 19.15
N ILE A 2 18.13 -9.61 19.24
CA ILE A 2 17.18 -9.05 18.24
C ILE A 2 17.50 -7.57 17.92
N LYS A 3 18.44 -6.94 18.64
CA LYS A 3 18.66 -5.49 18.60
C LYS A 3 19.75 -4.99 17.66
N GLU A 4 20.55 -5.86 17.02
CA GLU A 4 21.68 -5.41 16.18
C GLU A 4 21.41 -5.31 14.67
N ILE A 5 20.23 -5.73 14.18
CA ILE A 5 19.95 -5.75 12.72
C ILE A 5 19.57 -4.36 12.17
N TYR A 6 19.49 -3.32 13.02
CA TYR A 6 19.09 -1.96 12.64
C TYR A 6 20.26 -1.00 12.32
N LEU A 7 21.48 -1.50 12.10
CA LEU A 7 22.61 -0.66 11.69
C LEU A 7 22.60 -0.34 10.19
N LYS A 8 21.78 0.66 9.86
CA LYS A 8 22.11 1.84 9.04
C LYS A 8 23.13 1.62 7.90
N LYS A 9 22.64 1.26 6.71
CA LYS A 9 23.26 1.64 5.44
C LYS A 9 22.27 2.46 4.61
N PRO A 10 22.71 3.55 3.95
CA PRO A 10 21.87 4.27 3.01
C PRO A 10 21.40 3.31 1.93
N VAL A 11 20.08 3.26 1.73
CA VAL A 11 19.39 2.43 0.74
C VAL A 11 19.88 2.84 -0.65
N LYS A 12 20.95 2.20 -1.12
CA LYS A 12 21.45 2.37 -2.48
C LYS A 12 20.56 1.49 -3.34
N MET A 13 19.59 2.08 -4.03
CA MET A 13 18.69 1.36 -4.92
C MET A 13 19.52 0.70 -6.03
N PRO A 14 19.72 -0.63 -6.03
CA PRO A 14 20.31 -1.29 -7.19
C PRO A 14 19.34 -1.14 -8.36
N GLY A 15 19.85 -0.90 -9.56
CA GLY A 15 19.03 -0.62 -10.76
C GLY A 15 18.01 -1.71 -11.11
N LEU A 16 18.11 -2.91 -10.52
CA LEU A 16 17.14 -4.01 -10.66
C LEU A 16 15.79 -3.70 -9.97
N ASP A 17 15.77 -3.02 -8.82
CA ASP A 17 14.53 -2.77 -8.06
C ASP A 17 13.56 -1.85 -8.81
N LEU A 18 14.10 -0.92 -9.60
CA LEU A 18 13.31 0.01 -10.40
C LEU A 18 12.58 -0.72 -11.54
N GLN A 19 13.21 -1.73 -12.14
CA GLN A 19 12.61 -2.51 -13.23
C GLN A 19 11.40 -3.34 -12.73
N TYR A 20 11.51 -3.97 -11.56
CA TYR A 20 10.39 -4.67 -10.94
C TYR A 20 9.24 -3.73 -10.58
N PHE A 21 9.55 -2.53 -10.08
CA PHE A 21 8.54 -1.50 -9.82
C PHE A 21 7.76 -1.14 -11.08
N TRP A 22 8.48 -0.87 -12.19
CA TRP A 22 7.86 -0.54 -13.48
C TRP A 22 7.01 -1.67 -14.07
N LEU A 23 7.26 -2.93 -13.70
CA LEU A 23 6.41 -4.06 -14.08
C LEU A 23 5.22 -4.26 -13.12
N LEU A 24 5.40 -4.00 -11.83
CA LEU A 24 4.37 -4.18 -10.80
C LEU A 24 3.24 -3.15 -10.93
N VAL A 25 3.56 -1.88 -11.19
CA VAL A 25 2.56 -0.82 -11.34
C VAL A 25 1.53 -1.13 -12.44
N PRO A 26 1.90 -1.43 -13.70
CA PRO A 26 0.92 -1.75 -14.73
C PRO A 26 0.17 -3.05 -14.44
N LEU A 27 0.81 -4.04 -13.80
CA LEU A 27 0.11 -5.27 -13.38
C LEU A 27 -1.03 -4.96 -12.40
N ILE A 28 -0.75 -4.11 -11.40
CA ILE A 28 -1.76 -3.65 -10.43
C ILE A 28 -2.88 -2.89 -11.16
N THR A 29 -2.53 -1.99 -12.09
CA THR A 29 -3.53 -1.24 -12.88
C THR A 29 -4.41 -2.16 -13.71
N ILE A 30 -3.86 -3.22 -14.31
CA ILE A 30 -4.64 -4.19 -15.08
C ILE A 30 -5.61 -4.96 -14.17
N ILE A 31 -5.13 -5.42 -13.01
CA ILE A 31 -5.99 -6.13 -12.03
C ILE A 31 -7.13 -5.22 -11.57
N GLU A 32 -6.82 -3.95 -11.29
CA GLU A 32 -7.79 -2.92 -10.92
C GLU A 32 -8.83 -2.69 -12.03
N LEU A 33 -8.39 -2.66 -13.29
CA LEU A 33 -9.28 -2.49 -14.44
C LEU A 33 -10.23 -3.70 -14.61
N VAL A 34 -9.70 -4.92 -14.41
CA VAL A 34 -10.50 -6.16 -14.43
C VAL A 34 -11.53 -6.15 -13.30
N PHE A 35 -11.13 -5.69 -12.11
CA PHE A 35 -12.00 -5.54 -10.96
C PHE A 35 -13.15 -4.55 -11.22
N ALA A 36 -12.83 -3.38 -11.78
CA ALA A 36 -13.79 -2.30 -12.02
C ALA A 36 -14.78 -2.59 -13.16
N TYR A 37 -14.30 -3.14 -14.28
CA TYR A 37 -15.11 -3.19 -15.52
C TYR A 37 -15.63 -4.58 -15.88
N TRP A 38 -14.98 -5.67 -15.44
CA TRP A 38 -15.27 -7.00 -15.95
C TRP A 38 -16.09 -7.85 -15.00
N ASN A 39 -15.53 -8.16 -13.83
CA ASN A 39 -16.18 -9.00 -12.84
C ASN A 39 -15.51 -8.84 -11.48
N THR A 40 -16.25 -8.30 -10.52
CA THR A 40 -15.82 -8.06 -9.14
C THR A 40 -15.23 -9.33 -8.51
N ARG A 41 -15.81 -10.51 -8.77
CA ARG A 41 -15.33 -11.78 -8.18
C ARG A 41 -13.95 -12.18 -8.70
N VAL A 42 -13.70 -12.02 -10.00
CA VAL A 42 -12.41 -12.38 -10.62
C VAL A 42 -11.33 -11.40 -10.19
N GLY A 43 -11.64 -10.10 -10.16
CA GLY A 43 -10.72 -9.06 -9.69
C GLY A 43 -10.26 -9.28 -8.24
N ILE A 44 -11.18 -9.66 -7.34
CA ILE A 44 -10.83 -9.97 -5.94
C ILE A 44 -9.89 -11.16 -5.87
N PHE A 45 -10.18 -12.24 -6.60
CA PHE A 45 -9.33 -13.43 -6.59
C PHE A 45 -7.89 -13.09 -7.05
N LEU A 46 -7.77 -12.25 -8.08
CA LEU A 46 -6.48 -11.72 -8.55
C LEU A 46 -5.79 -10.86 -7.48
N HIS A 47 -6.51 -10.00 -6.76
CA HIS A 47 -5.93 -9.23 -5.65
C HIS A 47 -5.44 -10.12 -4.50
N PHE A 48 -6.14 -11.21 -4.18
CA PHE A 48 -5.67 -12.19 -3.18
C PHE A 48 -4.38 -12.88 -3.62
N ILE A 49 -4.30 -13.31 -4.88
CA ILE A 49 -3.08 -13.90 -5.46
C ILE A 49 -1.93 -12.90 -5.43
N LEU A 50 -2.19 -11.65 -5.83
CA LEU A 50 -1.20 -10.57 -5.80
C LEU A 50 -0.69 -10.32 -4.38
N PHE A 51 -1.60 -10.24 -3.41
CA PHE A 51 -1.26 -10.06 -2.00
C PHE A 51 -0.37 -11.20 -1.47
N GLY A 52 -0.75 -12.46 -1.75
CA GLY A 52 0.05 -13.64 -1.35
C GLY A 52 1.44 -13.67 -2.02
N THR A 53 1.51 -13.33 -3.31
CA THR A 53 2.77 -13.26 -4.06
C THR A 53 3.71 -12.20 -3.47
N LEU A 54 3.19 -11.00 -3.19
CA LEU A 54 3.98 -9.91 -2.62
C LEU A 54 4.53 -10.24 -1.23
N ILE A 55 3.74 -10.91 -0.36
CA ILE A 55 4.23 -11.40 0.94
C ILE A 55 5.33 -12.43 0.74
N THR A 56 5.13 -13.38 -0.16
CA THR A 56 6.08 -14.48 -0.41
C THR A 56 7.41 -13.95 -0.94
N VAL A 57 7.37 -13.04 -1.91
CA VAL A 57 8.57 -12.38 -2.44
C VAL A 57 9.26 -11.54 -1.36
N SER A 58 8.50 -10.80 -0.54
CA SER A 58 9.08 -10.04 0.57
C SER A 58 9.75 -10.94 1.62
N TYR A 59 9.23 -12.14 1.84
CA TYR A 59 9.79 -13.08 2.80
C TYR A 59 11.08 -13.72 2.27
N ILE A 60 11.11 -14.12 1.00
CA ILE A 60 12.28 -14.76 0.37
C ILE A 60 13.41 -13.75 0.18
N SER A 61 13.10 -12.52 -0.25
CA SER A 61 14.07 -11.46 -0.54
C SER A 61 14.37 -10.57 0.67
N PHE A 62 14.19 -11.06 1.91
CA PHE A 62 14.29 -10.25 3.14
C PHE A 62 15.63 -9.51 3.33
N LYS A 63 16.69 -9.87 2.61
CA LYS A 63 18.01 -9.23 2.67
C LYS A 63 18.18 -8.04 1.70
N ASP A 64 17.31 -7.90 0.70
CA ASP A 64 17.45 -6.88 -0.35
C ASP A 64 16.60 -5.62 -0.06
N CYS A 65 16.62 -4.62 -0.94
CA CYS A 65 15.76 -3.43 -0.83
C CYS A 65 14.33 -3.68 -1.35
N THR A 66 14.17 -4.65 -2.25
CA THR A 66 12.91 -5.18 -2.80
C THR A 66 11.81 -5.48 -1.77
N PRO A 67 12.05 -6.13 -0.61
CA PRO A 67 11.02 -6.40 0.39
C PRO A 67 10.34 -5.15 0.93
N ARG A 68 11.05 -4.03 1.10
CA ARG A 68 10.42 -2.79 1.59
C ARG A 68 9.41 -2.24 0.59
N LEU A 69 9.72 -2.34 -0.71
CA LEU A 69 8.84 -1.95 -1.80
C LEU A 69 7.65 -2.90 -1.94
N CYS A 70 7.89 -4.22 -1.85
CA CYS A 70 6.81 -5.19 -1.87
C CYS A 70 5.86 -5.00 -0.69
N LEU A 71 6.39 -4.75 0.52
CA LEU A 71 5.59 -4.49 1.72
C LEU A 71 4.76 -3.21 1.61
N SER A 72 5.27 -2.15 1.00
CA SER A 72 4.48 -0.93 0.78
C SER A 72 3.40 -1.13 -0.29
N LEU A 73 3.71 -1.88 -1.36
CA LEU A 73 2.75 -2.22 -2.40
C LEU A 73 1.61 -3.12 -1.91
N LEU A 74 1.79 -3.90 -0.84
CA LEU A 74 0.73 -4.71 -0.22
C LEU A 74 -0.49 -3.89 0.22
N LEU A 75 -0.32 -2.60 0.53
CA LEU A 75 -1.45 -1.74 0.92
C LEU A 75 -2.51 -1.64 -0.18
N ILE A 76 -2.10 -1.73 -1.45
CA ILE A 76 -3.01 -1.57 -2.60
C ILE A 76 -4.00 -2.75 -2.70
N PRO A 77 -3.57 -4.02 -2.82
CA PRO A 77 -4.51 -5.15 -2.80
C PRO A 77 -5.24 -5.27 -1.47
N LEU A 78 -4.61 -4.90 -0.35
CA LEU A 78 -5.25 -4.95 0.97
C LEU A 78 -6.44 -3.97 1.08
N MET A 79 -6.30 -2.76 0.52
CA MET A 79 -7.39 -1.79 0.39
C MET A 79 -8.62 -2.40 -0.29
N ARG A 80 -8.38 -3.10 -1.40
CA ARG A 80 -9.47 -3.69 -2.21
C ARG A 80 -10.14 -4.85 -1.49
N ILE A 81 -9.37 -5.69 -0.80
CA ILE A 81 -9.94 -6.79 -0.01
C ILE A 81 -10.84 -6.24 1.10
N PHE A 82 -10.38 -5.22 1.85
CA PHE A 82 -11.20 -4.63 2.92
C PHE A 82 -12.45 -3.90 2.40
N SER A 83 -12.34 -3.23 1.25
CA SER A 83 -13.47 -2.52 0.64
C SER A 83 -14.67 -3.41 0.31
N ILE A 84 -14.50 -4.72 0.22
CA ILE A 84 -15.56 -5.68 -0.13
C ILE A 84 -15.88 -6.62 1.01
N ALA A 85 -14.87 -6.98 1.82
CA ALA A 85 -15.05 -7.84 2.97
C ALA A 85 -15.94 -7.20 4.05
N LEU A 86 -16.00 -5.87 4.11
CA LEU A 86 -16.83 -5.16 5.07
C LEU A 86 -18.28 -5.06 4.57
N PRO A 87 -19.28 -5.48 5.36
CA PRO A 87 -20.69 -5.33 5.01
C PRO A 87 -21.10 -3.86 5.13
N LEU A 88 -20.73 -3.08 4.12
CA LEU A 88 -20.96 -1.63 4.09
C LEU A 88 -22.45 -1.29 3.87
N ALA A 89 -23.21 -2.22 3.29
CA ALA A 89 -24.63 -2.03 2.99
C ALA A 89 -25.51 -1.70 4.22
N GLU A 90 -25.12 -2.14 5.42
CA GLU A 90 -25.89 -1.91 6.65
C GLU A 90 -25.50 -0.63 7.40
N LEU A 91 -24.47 0.08 6.92
CA LEU A 91 -23.89 1.23 7.61
C LEU A 91 -24.19 2.55 6.88
N PRO A 92 -24.31 3.67 7.59
CA PRO A 92 -24.38 4.99 6.97
C PRO A 92 -23.14 5.29 6.11
N PHE A 93 -23.36 5.80 4.90
CA PHE A 93 -22.32 6.09 3.91
C PHE A 93 -21.08 6.85 4.43
N PRO A 94 -21.20 7.88 5.31
CA PRO A 94 -20.02 8.57 5.84
C PRO A 94 -19.10 7.68 6.69
N LEU A 95 -19.64 6.66 7.36
CA LEU A 95 -18.89 5.76 8.25
C LEU A 95 -18.09 4.70 7.47
N TRP A 96 -18.41 4.48 6.20
CA TRP A 96 -17.73 3.50 5.34
C TRP A 96 -16.23 3.75 5.27
N TYR A 97 -15.86 5.01 5.02
CA TYR A 97 -14.46 5.43 4.91
C TYR A 97 -13.71 5.32 6.23
N LEU A 98 -14.39 5.55 7.36
CA LEU A 98 -13.77 5.42 8.68
C LEU A 98 -13.48 3.94 8.99
N ILE A 99 -14.43 3.06 8.69
CA ILE A 99 -14.33 1.63 8.97
C ILE A 99 -13.31 0.93 8.05
N ILE A 100 -13.19 1.35 6.79
CA ILE A 100 -12.11 0.87 5.90
C ILE A 100 -10.77 1.50 6.28
N GLY A 101 -10.77 2.81 6.59
CA GLY A 101 -9.57 3.59 6.84
C GLY A 101 -8.80 3.14 8.09
N ILE A 102 -9.48 2.79 9.18
CA ILE A 102 -8.83 2.38 10.44
C ILE A 102 -7.96 1.11 10.26
N PRO A 103 -8.49 -0.03 9.76
CA PRO A 103 -7.68 -1.22 9.47
C PRO A 103 -6.52 -0.92 8.52
N LEU A 104 -6.76 -0.05 7.55
CA LEU A 104 -5.74 0.30 6.58
C LEU A 104 -4.61 1.13 7.17
N PHE A 105 -4.94 2.07 8.05
CA PHE A 105 -3.96 2.86 8.78
C PHE A 105 -3.13 1.96 9.70
N LEU A 106 -3.77 0.98 10.36
CA LEU A 106 -3.08 -0.02 11.16
C LEU A 106 -2.16 -0.91 10.30
N ALA A 107 -2.59 -1.29 9.11
CA ALA A 107 -1.76 -2.04 8.16
C ALA A 107 -0.56 -1.22 7.68
N ALA A 108 -0.78 0.05 7.31
CA ALA A 108 0.28 0.99 6.96
C ALA A 108 1.30 1.12 8.09
N PHE A 109 0.82 1.30 9.32
CA PHE A 109 1.67 1.39 10.51
C PHE A 109 2.45 0.09 10.76
N SER A 110 1.82 -1.05 10.52
CA SER A 110 2.47 -2.36 10.62
C SER A 110 3.58 -2.51 9.57
N VAL A 111 3.33 -2.11 8.32
CA VAL A 111 4.34 -2.07 7.25
C VAL A 111 5.48 -1.12 7.61
N ILE A 112 5.20 0.06 8.15
CA ILE A 112 6.23 1.01 8.60
C ILE A 112 7.14 0.37 9.66
N LYS A 113 6.54 -0.30 10.66
CA LYS A 113 7.30 -1.01 11.69
C LYS A 113 8.11 -2.18 11.14
N LEU A 114 7.52 -2.99 10.27
CA LEU A 114 8.15 -4.17 9.68
C LEU A 114 9.29 -3.80 8.71
N ALA A 115 9.09 -2.78 7.88
CA ALA A 115 10.10 -2.29 6.94
C ALA A 115 11.19 -1.42 7.61
N GLY A 116 10.97 -1.01 8.86
CA GLY A 116 11.93 -0.22 9.64
C GLY A 116 12.06 1.23 9.16
N PHE A 117 11.02 1.80 8.56
CA PHE A 117 11.05 3.19 8.09
C PHE A 117 11.09 4.17 9.27
N SER A 118 12.00 5.14 9.21
CA SER A 118 12.01 6.28 10.13
C SER A 118 10.98 7.34 9.71
N CYS A 119 10.45 8.11 10.66
CA CYS A 119 9.53 9.22 10.35
C CYS A 119 10.13 10.23 9.35
N ARG A 120 11.46 10.42 9.39
CA ARG A 120 12.17 11.29 8.45
C ARG A 120 12.22 10.73 7.03
N GLU A 121 12.36 9.42 6.87
CA GLU A 121 12.32 8.73 5.55
C GLU A 121 10.90 8.74 4.96
N LEU A 122 9.87 8.71 5.80
CA LEU A 122 8.47 8.86 5.39
C LEU A 122 8.12 10.32 5.04
N GLY A 123 9.06 11.25 5.20
CA GLY A 123 8.86 12.67 4.93
C GLY A 123 8.15 13.43 6.05
N PHE A 124 7.80 12.77 7.17
CA PHE A 124 7.30 13.42 8.39
C PHE A 124 8.43 14.20 9.07
N THR A 125 8.71 15.40 8.54
CA THR A 125 9.67 16.34 9.11
C THR A 125 8.92 17.59 9.56
N THR A 126 9.14 17.99 10.81
CA THR A 126 8.55 19.22 11.36
C THR A 126 9.08 20.47 10.66
N GLU A 127 10.26 20.38 10.03
CA GLU A 127 10.91 21.46 9.29
C GLU A 127 10.16 21.87 8.01
N LYS A 128 9.34 20.98 7.41
CA LYS A 128 8.64 21.21 6.14
C LYS A 128 7.12 21.04 6.24
N LEU A 129 6.57 21.16 7.44
CA LEU A 129 5.13 21.06 7.73
C LEU A 129 4.22 21.81 6.73
N PRO A 130 4.51 23.07 6.34
CA PRO A 130 3.68 23.79 5.37
C PRO A 130 3.65 23.11 4.00
N GLN A 131 4.78 22.55 3.55
CA GLN A 131 4.89 21.85 2.27
C GLN A 131 4.18 20.49 2.34
N GLN A 132 4.27 19.78 3.47
CA GLN A 132 3.51 18.54 3.67
C GLN A 132 2.00 18.77 3.63
N LEU A 133 1.54 19.86 4.26
CA LEU A 133 0.13 20.23 4.27
C LEU A 133 -0.36 20.66 2.87
N LEU A 134 0.53 21.20 2.02
CA LEU A 134 0.22 21.54 0.64
C LEU A 134 -0.06 20.30 -0.23
N TYR A 135 0.61 19.18 0.04
CA TYR A 135 0.40 17.93 -0.69
C TYR A 135 -0.73 17.07 -0.12
N ALA A 136 -1.06 17.22 1.17
CA ALA A 136 -2.19 16.54 1.81
C ALA A 136 -3.52 16.63 1.02
N PRO A 137 -3.93 17.79 0.48
CA PRO A 137 -5.17 17.89 -0.29
C PRO A 137 -5.12 17.16 -1.63
N LEU A 138 -3.95 16.77 -2.16
CA LEU A 138 -3.89 15.96 -3.39
C LEU A 138 -4.55 14.60 -3.23
N GLY A 139 -4.64 14.09 -1.99
CA GLY A 139 -5.38 12.86 -1.70
C GLY A 139 -6.89 13.00 -1.89
N ILE A 140 -7.45 14.21 -1.77
CA ILE A 140 -8.90 14.46 -1.88
C ILE A 140 -9.42 14.21 -3.31
N PRO A 141 -8.88 14.85 -4.39
CA PRO A 141 -9.34 14.58 -5.75
C PRO A 141 -9.03 13.13 -6.17
N ILE A 142 -7.92 12.55 -5.72
CA ILE A 142 -7.57 11.14 -6.01
C ILE A 142 -8.58 10.18 -5.36
N GLY A 143 -8.92 10.41 -4.09
CA GLY A 143 -9.92 9.61 -3.38
C GLY A 143 -11.32 9.78 -3.97
N PHE A 144 -11.67 11.00 -4.39
CA PHE A 144 -12.94 11.29 -5.06
C PHE A 144 -13.04 10.59 -6.42
N MET A 145 -11.97 10.58 -7.22
CA MET A 145 -11.90 9.78 -8.45
C MET A 145 -12.07 8.27 -8.17
N GLY A 146 -11.46 7.77 -7.09
CA GLY A 146 -11.62 6.39 -6.66
C GLY A 146 -13.06 6.01 -6.31
N HIS A 147 -13.91 6.96 -5.88
CA HIS A 147 -15.32 6.69 -5.61
C HIS A 147 -16.12 6.38 -6.87
N PHE A 148 -15.79 6.96 -8.02
CA PHE A 148 -16.50 6.69 -9.28
C PHE A 148 -16.22 5.29 -9.86
N ILE A 149 -15.17 4.62 -9.38
CA ILE A 149 -14.77 3.29 -9.83
C ILE A 149 -15.46 2.19 -8.98
N LEU A 150 -15.96 2.55 -7.80
CA LEU A 150 -16.46 1.65 -6.76
C LEU A 150 -17.98 1.48 -6.82
#